data_AF-A0A8D8YG10-F1
#
_entry.id   AF-A0A8D8YG10-F1
#
_cell.length_a   1.000
_cell.length_b   1.000
_cell.length_c   1.000
_cell.angle_alpha   90.00
_cell.angle_beta   90.00
_cell.angle_gamma   90.00
#
_symmetry.space_group_name_H-M   'P 1'
#
loop_
_entity.id
_entity.type
_entity.pdbx_description
1 polymer ?
#
loop_
_entity_poly.entity_id
_entity_poly.type
_entity_poly.pdbx_seq_one_letter_code
_entity_poly.pdbx_strand_id
1 'polypeptide(L)'
;MSELLMHHGANVNMHMRDGATPLFIACQNGHSSIVHLLTTSAGVEIDVRRLDGTTPLWMAAQMGHARICRSLLQCGSFVDATRLDGASPLFKACHKGHTSVVEELLKYNPNLGVLPNGESAVHAACLGGHLSCVKLLIRAGASPNLVNVEGLTPTDLALSNKHYNVTQYLTKKS
;
A
#
# COMPACT_ATOMS: atom_id res chain seq x y z
N MET A 1 22.74 2.44 18.16
CA MET A 1 23.75 2.22 17.10
C MET A 1 23.46 3.02 15.84
N SER A 2 22.19 3.14 15.41
CA SER A 2 21.81 3.91 14.22
C SER A 2 22.07 5.42 14.31
N GLU A 3 21.85 6.06 15.47
CA GLU A 3 22.19 7.49 15.68
C GLU A 3 23.68 7.76 15.53
N LEU A 4 24.54 6.85 16.00
CA LEU A 4 25.99 7.02 15.98
C LEU A 4 26.54 7.10 14.54
N LEU A 5 25.98 6.33 13.60
CA LEU A 5 26.46 6.31 12.21
C LEU A 5 26.10 7.60 11.46
N MET A 6 24.94 8.19 11.73
CA MET A 6 24.54 9.44 11.07
C MET A 6 25.37 10.64 11.54
N HIS A 7 25.78 10.66 12.81
CA HIS A 7 26.71 11.67 13.32
C HIS A 7 28.13 11.60 12.73
N HIS A 8 28.50 10.47 12.10
CA HIS A 8 29.81 10.29 11.45
C HIS A 8 29.76 10.47 9.92
N GLY A 9 28.75 11.17 9.39
CA GLY A 9 28.66 11.50 7.96
C GLY A 9 28.20 10.34 7.06
N ALA A 10 27.54 9.32 7.63
CA ALA A 10 26.90 8.28 6.81
C ALA A 10 25.82 8.89 5.91
N ASN A 11 25.89 8.63 4.60
CA ASN A 11 24.89 9.08 3.65
C ASN A 11 23.57 8.32 3.88
N VAL A 12 22.56 9.02 4.39
CA VAL A 12 21.23 8.49 4.70
C VAL A 12 20.48 7.95 3.46
N ASN A 13 20.85 8.43 2.27
CA ASN A 13 20.28 8.04 0.98
C ASN A 13 21.16 7.05 0.22
N MET A 14 22.14 6.41 0.87
CA MET A 14 22.89 5.33 0.23
C MET A 14 21.92 4.25 -0.28
N HIS A 15 22.20 3.67 -1.43
CA HIS A 15 21.31 2.68 -2.04
C HIS A 15 22.11 1.47 -2.51
N MET A 16 21.49 0.29 -2.38
CA MET A 16 22.03 -0.95 -2.92
C MET A 16 21.87 -0.98 -4.45
N ARG A 17 22.46 -1.99 -5.10
CA ARG A 17 22.40 -2.16 -6.56
C ARG A 17 20.97 -2.24 -7.12
N ASP A 18 20.01 -2.66 -6.31
CA ASP A 18 18.60 -2.76 -6.67
C ASP A 18 17.78 -1.50 -6.34
N GLY A 19 18.45 -0.43 -5.89
CA GLY A 19 17.86 0.85 -5.51
C GLY A 19 17.33 0.90 -4.07
N ALA A 20 17.49 -0.15 -3.25
CA ALA A 20 17.00 -0.13 -1.88
C ALA A 20 17.86 0.77 -0.97
N THR A 21 17.21 1.72 -0.30
CA THR A 21 17.81 2.62 0.71
C THR A 21 17.69 2.06 2.14
N PRO A 22 18.43 2.58 3.13
CA PRO A 22 18.20 2.27 4.54
C PRO A 22 16.75 2.44 4.96
N LEU A 23 16.08 3.51 4.48
CA LEU A 23 14.66 3.75 4.76
C LEU A 23 13.80 2.62 4.19
N PHE A 24 14.03 2.22 2.94
CA PHE A 24 13.33 1.10 2.32
C PHE A 24 13.45 -0.19 3.14
N ILE A 25 14.67 -0.54 3.58
CA ILE A 25 14.94 -1.75 4.36
C ILE A 25 14.29 -1.70 5.74
N ALA A 26 14.29 -0.53 6.40
CA ALA A 26 13.59 -0.32 7.67
C ALA A 26 12.07 -0.48 7.50
N CYS A 27 11.51 0.05 6.41
CA CYS A 27 10.10 -0.10 6.06
C CYS A 27 9.73 -1.56 5.78
N GLN A 28 10.55 -2.29 5.05
CA GLN A 28 10.34 -3.71 4.75
C GLN A 28 10.28 -4.57 6.03
N ASN A 29 11.23 -4.35 6.95
CA ASN A 29 11.38 -5.16 8.16
C ASN A 29 10.51 -4.70 9.34
N GLY A 30 9.74 -3.62 9.19
CA GLY A 30 8.86 -3.15 10.27
C GLY A 30 9.57 -2.37 11.38
N HIS A 31 10.81 -1.92 11.15
CA HIS A 31 11.64 -1.24 12.16
C HIS A 31 11.20 0.22 12.35
N SER A 32 10.07 0.42 13.02
CA SER A 32 9.42 1.73 13.17
C SER A 32 10.31 2.80 13.81
N SER A 33 11.17 2.43 14.77
CA SER A 33 12.12 3.36 15.40
C SER A 33 13.20 3.83 14.42
N ILE A 34 13.69 2.94 13.56
CA ILE A 34 14.66 3.28 12.52
C ILE A 34 14.00 4.14 11.44
N VAL A 35 12.76 3.81 11.04
CA VAL A 35 12.00 4.68 10.13
C VAL A 35 11.89 6.08 10.71
N HIS A 36 11.46 6.24 11.97
CA HIS A 36 11.33 7.54 12.60
C HIS A 36 12.65 8.34 12.64
N LEU A 37 13.74 7.67 12.99
CA LEU A 37 15.07 8.27 13.00
C LEU A 37 15.50 8.72 11.60
N LEU A 38 15.29 7.89 10.58
CA LEU A 38 15.67 8.22 9.21
C LEU A 38 14.80 9.35 8.63
N THR A 39 13.48 9.32 8.85
CA THR A 39 12.56 10.33 8.31
C THR A 39 12.71 11.70 8.95
N THR A 40 13.37 11.80 10.10
CA THR A 40 13.70 13.07 10.78
C THR A 40 15.10 13.57 10.44
N SER A 41 15.87 12.81 9.65
CA SER A 41 17.23 13.18 9.24
C SER A 41 17.23 14.21 8.13
N ALA A 42 18.13 15.20 8.21
CA ALA A 42 18.25 16.23 7.19
C ALA A 42 18.61 15.61 5.83
N GLY A 43 17.88 16.01 4.78
CA GLY A 43 18.14 15.60 3.39
C GLY A 43 17.72 14.17 3.03
N VAL A 44 16.98 13.47 3.91
CA VAL A 44 16.46 12.13 3.58
C VAL A 44 15.48 12.17 2.40
N GLU A 45 15.67 11.26 1.46
CA GLU A 45 14.75 11.05 0.33
C GLU A 45 13.72 9.98 0.69
N ILE A 46 12.46 10.38 0.85
CA ILE A 46 11.39 9.50 1.35
C ILE A 46 10.89 8.50 0.29
N ASP A 47 10.80 8.93 -0.97
CA ASP A 47 10.16 8.18 -2.05
C ASP A 47 11.17 7.59 -3.06
N VAL A 48 12.38 7.26 -2.61
CA VAL A 48 13.36 6.60 -3.48
C VAL A 48 12.81 5.27 -3.98
N ARG A 49 12.83 5.10 -5.31
CA ARG A 49 12.29 3.93 -5.98
C ARG A 49 13.37 2.88 -6.20
N ARG A 50 13.02 1.62 -5.97
CA ARG A 50 13.76 0.47 -6.49
C ARG A 50 13.64 0.37 -8.01
N LEU A 51 14.44 -0.51 -8.61
CA LEU A 51 14.41 -0.78 -10.05
C LEU A 51 13.03 -1.24 -10.57
N ASP A 52 12.22 -1.89 -9.73
CA ASP A 52 10.86 -2.32 -10.08
C ASP A 52 9.80 -1.23 -9.83
N GLY A 53 10.23 -0.02 -9.46
CA GLY A 53 9.37 1.13 -9.15
C GLY A 53 8.87 1.16 -7.71
N THR A 54 9.19 0.17 -6.88
CA THR A 54 8.68 0.06 -5.50
C THR A 54 9.24 1.16 -4.60
N THR A 55 8.38 1.88 -3.88
CA THR A 55 8.75 2.88 -2.85
C THR A 55 8.72 2.30 -1.43
N PRO A 56 9.30 2.99 -0.43
CA PRO A 56 9.21 2.57 0.98
C PRO A 56 7.77 2.47 1.47
N LEU A 57 6.88 3.38 1.07
CA LEU A 57 5.45 3.33 1.42
C LEU A 57 4.76 2.10 0.82
N TRP A 58 5.02 1.80 -0.45
CA TRP A 58 4.49 0.61 -1.10
C TRP A 58 4.93 -0.66 -0.38
N MET A 59 6.21 -0.75 -0.01
CA MET A 59 6.75 -1.91 0.70
C MET A 59 6.17 -2.03 2.12
N ALA A 60 6.06 -0.93 2.86
CA ALA A 60 5.40 -0.93 4.17
C ALA A 60 3.93 -1.38 4.07
N ALA A 61 3.24 -0.96 3.01
CA ALA A 61 1.86 -1.34 2.74
C ALA A 61 1.72 -2.83 2.39
N GLN A 62 2.65 -3.37 1.58
CA GLN A 62 2.71 -4.81 1.29
C GLN A 62 2.93 -5.65 2.55
N MET A 63 3.74 -5.16 3.48
CA MET A 63 4.12 -5.90 4.70
C MET A 63 3.16 -5.67 5.87
N GLY A 64 2.15 -4.80 5.72
CA GLY A 64 1.13 -4.57 6.74
C GLY A 64 1.55 -3.59 7.86
N HIS A 65 2.63 -2.84 7.68
CA HIS A 65 3.19 -1.98 8.72
C HIS A 65 2.48 -0.62 8.80
N ALA A 66 1.26 -0.61 9.35
CA ALA A 66 0.40 0.58 9.41
C ALA A 66 1.06 1.79 10.11
N ARG A 67 1.81 1.57 11.20
CA ARG A 67 2.55 2.64 11.90
C ARG A 67 3.60 3.29 11.00
N ILE A 68 4.30 2.49 10.21
CA ILE A 68 5.30 2.98 9.25
C ILE A 68 4.64 3.72 8.10
N CYS A 69 3.55 3.19 7.55
CA CYS A 69 2.77 3.87 6.50
C CYS A 69 2.33 5.26 6.97
N ARG A 70 1.79 5.35 8.19
CA ARG A 70 1.42 6.62 8.81
C ARG A 70 2.60 7.59 8.90
N SER A 71 3.74 7.15 9.43
CA SER A 71 4.92 8.01 9.55
C SER A 71 5.41 8.52 8.20
N LEU A 72 5.49 7.66 7.17
CA LEU A 72 5.91 8.04 5.83
C LEU A 72 4.96 9.08 5.21
N LEU A 73 3.65 8.88 5.35
CA LEU A 73 2.64 9.82 4.84
C LEU A 73 2.70 11.17 5.57
N GLN A 74 2.92 11.17 6.88
CA GLN A 74 3.13 12.39 7.66
C GLN A 74 4.40 13.15 7.24
N CYS A 75 5.40 12.43 6.74
CA CYS A 75 6.63 13.00 6.19
C CYS A 75 6.52 13.35 4.69
N GLY A 76 5.32 13.32 4.11
CA GLY A 76 5.08 13.77 2.73
C GLY A 76 5.30 12.70 1.65
N SER A 77 5.39 11.42 2.01
CA SER A 77 5.42 10.34 1.01
C SER A 77 4.18 10.38 0.12
N PHE A 78 4.38 10.20 -1.19
CA PHE A 78 3.31 10.21 -2.17
C PHE A 78 2.44 8.94 -2.07
N VAL A 79 1.19 9.10 -1.64
CA VAL A 79 0.25 7.99 -1.36
C VAL A 79 -0.02 7.10 -2.57
N ASP A 80 -0.01 7.68 -3.78
CA ASP A 80 -0.30 7.00 -5.05
C ASP A 80 0.97 6.55 -5.80
N ALA A 81 2.11 6.45 -5.12
CA ALA A 81 3.34 5.97 -5.74
C ALA A 81 3.22 4.50 -6.16
N THR A 82 2.93 4.28 -7.45
CA THR A 82 2.74 2.94 -8.03
C THR A 82 4.05 2.26 -8.39
N ARG A 83 4.03 0.92 -8.39
CA ARG A 83 5.06 0.07 -9.00
C ARG A 83 4.91 0.07 -10.54
N LEU A 84 5.88 -0.48 -11.28
CA LEU A 84 5.85 -0.53 -12.75
C LEU A 84 4.63 -1.25 -13.36
N ASP A 85 3.95 -2.12 -12.62
CA ASP A 85 2.69 -2.75 -13.05
C ASP A 85 1.44 -1.88 -12.82
N GLY A 86 1.62 -0.68 -12.25
CA GLY A 86 0.53 0.21 -11.86
C GLY A 86 -0.02 -0.05 -10.44
N ALA A 87 0.45 -1.07 -9.71
CA ALA A 87 -0.07 -1.35 -8.37
C ALA A 87 0.31 -0.26 -7.37
N SER A 88 -0.70 0.40 -6.79
CA SER A 88 -0.55 1.36 -5.72
C SER A 88 -0.34 0.68 -4.35
N PRO A 89 0.16 1.42 -3.33
CA PRO A 89 0.21 0.92 -1.96
C PRO A 89 -1.17 0.46 -1.47
N LEU A 90 -2.23 1.18 -1.84
CA LEU A 90 -3.62 0.83 -1.49
C LEU A 90 -4.03 -0.50 -2.11
N PHE A 91 -3.82 -0.67 -3.42
CA PHE A 91 -4.14 -1.93 -4.10
C PHE A 91 -3.45 -3.10 -3.41
N LYS A 92 -2.15 -2.96 -3.10
CA LYS A 92 -1.39 -4.03 -2.48
C LYS A 92 -1.82 -4.35 -1.05
N ALA A 93 -2.13 -3.32 -0.24
CA ALA A 93 -2.67 -3.50 1.11
C ALA A 93 -4.02 -4.23 1.09
N CYS A 94 -4.89 -3.89 0.14
CA CYS A 94 -6.18 -4.55 -0.05
C CYS A 94 -6.03 -6.00 -0.49
N HIS A 95 -5.14 -6.29 -1.45
CA HIS A 95 -4.83 -7.65 -1.88
C HIS A 95 -4.33 -8.53 -0.73
N LYS A 96 -3.56 -7.95 0.20
CA LYS A 96 -3.01 -8.65 1.37
C LYS A 96 -3.93 -8.62 2.61
N GLY A 97 -5.05 -7.91 2.56
CA GLY A 97 -6.00 -7.82 3.67
C GLY A 97 -5.54 -6.95 4.85
N HIS A 98 -4.55 -6.08 4.65
CA HIS A 98 -3.97 -5.23 5.69
C HIS A 98 -4.88 -4.04 6.01
N THR A 99 -6.00 -4.32 6.70
CA THR A 99 -7.07 -3.36 6.97
C THR A 99 -6.56 -2.09 7.64
N SER A 100 -5.68 -2.19 8.65
CA SER A 100 -5.12 -1.01 9.31
C SER A 100 -4.25 -0.15 8.38
N VAL A 101 -3.55 -0.76 7.41
CA VAL A 101 -2.83 0.01 6.38
C VAL A 101 -3.82 0.71 5.46
N VAL A 102 -4.89 0.02 5.03
CA VAL A 102 -5.95 0.61 4.20
C VAL A 102 -6.56 1.83 4.89
N GLU A 103 -6.85 1.73 6.19
CA GLU A 103 -7.34 2.88 6.98
C GLU A 103 -6.36 4.05 7.01
N GLU A 104 -5.06 3.80 7.14
CA GLU A 104 -4.06 4.88 7.10
C GLU A 104 -3.98 5.53 5.72
N LEU A 105 -3.92 4.73 4.66
CA LEU A 105 -3.80 5.22 3.29
C LEU A 105 -5.01 6.08 2.92
N LEU A 106 -6.23 5.62 3.22
CA LEU A 106 -7.48 6.32 2.88
C LEU A 106 -7.60 7.72 3.50
N LYS A 107 -6.89 8.03 4.60
CA LYS A 107 -6.87 9.38 5.19
C LYS A 107 -6.23 10.43 4.28
N TYR A 108 -5.45 10.00 3.30
CA TYR A 108 -4.74 10.87 2.36
C TYR A 108 -5.38 10.89 0.97
N ASN A 109 -6.65 10.47 0.86
CA ASN A 109 -7.45 10.48 -0.37
C ASN A 109 -6.72 9.87 -1.58
N PRO A 110 -6.23 8.62 -1.48
CA PRO A 110 -5.54 7.96 -2.58
C PRO A 110 -6.49 7.74 -3.75
N ASN A 111 -5.92 7.63 -4.95
CA ASN A 111 -6.65 7.23 -6.12
C ASN A 111 -7.21 5.80 -5.95
N LEU A 112 -8.54 5.67 -6.08
CA LEU A 112 -9.26 4.39 -6.03
C LEU A 112 -9.37 3.70 -7.39
N GLY A 113 -8.66 4.22 -8.39
CA GLY A 113 -8.67 3.78 -9.78
C GLY A 113 -8.21 2.34 -10.00
N VAL A 114 -7.97 2.03 -11.26
CA VAL A 114 -7.79 0.66 -11.74
C VAL A 114 -6.38 0.45 -12.26
N LEU A 115 -5.92 -0.79 -12.14
CA LEU A 115 -4.75 -1.29 -12.85
C LEU A 115 -5.02 -1.36 -14.37
N PRO A 116 -3.97 -1.51 -15.20
CA PRO A 116 -4.13 -1.70 -16.64
C PRO A 116 -5.02 -2.89 -17.05
N ASN A 117 -5.11 -3.93 -16.21
CA ASN A 117 -6.02 -5.08 -16.41
C ASN A 117 -7.47 -4.79 -15.92
N GLY A 118 -7.79 -3.54 -15.58
CA GLY A 118 -9.10 -3.15 -15.08
C GLY A 118 -9.40 -3.53 -13.63
N GLU A 119 -8.48 -4.21 -12.93
CA GLU A 119 -8.69 -4.54 -11.51
C GLU A 119 -8.51 -3.32 -10.63
N SER A 120 -9.44 -3.13 -9.69
CA SER A 120 -9.39 -2.10 -8.65
C SER A 120 -8.94 -2.69 -7.31
N ALA A 121 -8.69 -1.82 -6.32
CA ALA A 121 -8.46 -2.26 -4.95
C ALA A 121 -9.64 -3.08 -4.37
N VAL A 122 -10.86 -2.88 -4.87
CA VAL A 122 -12.05 -3.67 -4.46
C VAL A 122 -11.94 -5.08 -5.02
N HIS A 123 -11.57 -5.25 -6.29
CA HIS A 123 -11.30 -6.57 -6.89
C HIS A 123 -10.27 -7.34 -6.05
N ALA A 124 -9.15 -6.69 -5.74
CA ALA A 124 -8.09 -7.27 -4.92
C ALA A 124 -8.57 -7.69 -3.51
N ALA A 125 -9.34 -6.85 -2.84
CA ALA A 125 -9.91 -7.19 -1.53
C ALA A 125 -10.91 -8.35 -1.61
N CYS A 126 -11.72 -8.40 -2.67
CA CYS A 126 -12.71 -9.45 -2.91
C CYS A 126 -12.06 -10.80 -3.24
N LEU A 127 -11.01 -10.79 -4.06
CA LEU A 127 -10.24 -11.98 -4.41
C LEU A 127 -9.69 -12.68 -3.15
N GLY A 128 -9.26 -11.91 -2.14
CA GLY A 128 -8.77 -12.44 -0.87
C GLY A 128 -9.81 -12.56 0.25
N GLY A 129 -11.08 -12.22 0.00
CA GLY A 129 -12.15 -12.32 1.00
C GLY A 129 -12.09 -11.29 2.13
N HIS A 130 -11.37 -10.19 1.91
CA HIS A 130 -11.05 -9.19 2.93
C HIS A 130 -12.21 -8.20 3.16
N LEU A 131 -13.30 -8.67 3.78
CA LEU A 131 -14.53 -7.91 3.99
C LEU A 131 -14.32 -6.52 4.60
N SER A 132 -13.40 -6.39 5.57
CA SER A 132 -13.11 -5.09 6.20
C SER A 132 -12.51 -4.10 5.20
N CYS A 133 -11.59 -4.55 4.34
CA CYS A 133 -11.04 -3.72 3.26
C CYS A 133 -12.13 -3.32 2.26
N VAL A 134 -13.00 -4.26 1.87
CA VAL A 134 -14.14 -3.96 0.97
C VAL A 134 -15.03 -2.89 1.57
N LYS A 135 -15.42 -3.01 2.84
CA LYS A 135 -16.25 -2.01 3.53
C LYS A 135 -15.61 -0.62 3.53
N LEU A 136 -14.32 -0.53 3.81
CA LEU A 136 -13.58 0.72 3.82
C LEU A 136 -13.53 1.37 2.42
N LEU A 137 -13.22 0.59 1.38
CA LEU A 137 -13.16 1.08 0.01
C LEU A 137 -14.52 1.57 -0.49
N ILE A 138 -15.60 0.82 -0.23
CA ILE A 138 -16.96 1.25 -0.60
C ILE A 138 -17.35 2.53 0.14
N ARG A 139 -16.99 2.66 1.44
CA ARG A 139 -17.21 3.90 2.20
C ARG A 139 -16.41 5.08 1.65
N ALA A 140 -15.23 4.82 1.09
CA ALA A 140 -14.39 5.82 0.43
C ALA A 140 -14.85 6.18 -1.00
N GLY A 141 -15.92 5.56 -1.50
CA GLY A 141 -16.49 5.86 -2.82
C GLY A 141 -16.00 4.97 -3.97
N ALA A 142 -15.34 3.84 -3.67
CA ALA A 142 -14.98 2.88 -4.71
C ALA A 142 -16.23 2.23 -5.33
N SER A 143 -16.23 2.04 -6.65
CA SER A 143 -17.33 1.37 -7.36
C SER A 143 -17.36 -0.14 -7.06
N PRO A 144 -18.47 -0.70 -6.56
CA PRO A 144 -18.61 -2.13 -6.30
C PRO A 144 -18.81 -2.99 -7.55
N ASN A 145 -19.23 -2.38 -8.67
CA ASN A 145 -19.70 -3.09 -9.87
C ASN A 145 -18.79 -2.88 -11.09
N LEU A 146 -17.55 -2.40 -10.87
CA LEU A 146 -16.58 -2.25 -11.95
C LEU A 146 -16.24 -3.63 -12.53
N VAL A 147 -16.12 -3.74 -13.85
CA VAL A 147 -15.67 -4.96 -14.53
C VAL A 147 -14.20 -4.85 -14.91
N ASN A 148 -13.42 -5.90 -14.66
CA ASN A 148 -12.04 -6.01 -15.15
C ASN A 148 -12.01 -6.44 -16.64
N VAL A 149 -10.82 -6.59 -17.23
CA VAL A 149 -10.68 -7.00 -18.64
C VAL A 149 -11.20 -8.41 -18.95
N GLU A 150 -11.37 -9.25 -17.93
CA GLU A 150 -11.95 -10.59 -18.04
C GLU A 150 -13.49 -10.57 -17.94
N GLY A 151 -14.09 -9.38 -17.76
CA GLY A 151 -15.54 -9.21 -17.60
C GLY A 151 -16.04 -9.58 -16.19
N LEU A 152 -15.14 -9.73 -15.21
CA LEU A 152 -15.48 -10.10 -13.84
C LEU A 152 -15.64 -8.86 -12.97
N THR A 153 -16.69 -8.84 -12.17
CA THR A 153 -16.88 -7.85 -11.09
C THR A 153 -16.18 -8.29 -9.80
N PRO A 154 -15.99 -7.39 -8.80
CA PRO A 154 -15.52 -7.79 -7.48
C PRO A 154 -16.42 -8.84 -6.82
N THR A 155 -17.73 -8.80 -7.07
CA THR A 155 -18.68 -9.80 -6.56
C THR A 155 -18.45 -11.16 -7.18
N ASP A 156 -18.13 -11.23 -8.47
CA ASP A 156 -17.81 -12.49 -9.17
C ASP A 156 -16.53 -13.12 -8.62
N LEU A 157 -15.49 -12.31 -8.37
CA LEU A 157 -14.25 -12.77 -7.75
C LEU A 157 -14.46 -13.29 -6.32
N ALA A 158 -15.27 -12.60 -5.52
CA ALA A 158 -15.60 -13.05 -4.17
C ALA A 158 -16.40 -14.37 -4.21
N LEU A 159 -17.34 -14.51 -5.16
CA LEU A 159 -18.15 -15.71 -5.30
C LEU A 159 -17.34 -16.92 -5.78
N SER A 160 -16.48 -16.74 -6.78
CA SER A 160 -15.62 -17.82 -7.30
C SER A 160 -14.66 -18.37 -6.25
N ASN A 161 -14.21 -17.51 -5.31
CA ASN A 161 -13.37 -17.88 -4.18
C ASN A 161 -14.17 -18.23 -2.90
N LYS A 162 -15.50 -18.36 -2.99
CA LYS A 162 -16.41 -18.76 -1.89
C LYS A 162 -16.39 -17.80 -0.69
N HIS A 163 -16.08 -16.53 -0.91
CA HIS A 163 -16.13 -15.48 0.10
C HIS A 163 -17.56 -14.91 0.26
N TYR A 164 -18.49 -15.77 0.70
CA TYR A 164 -19.91 -15.46 0.74
C TYR A 164 -20.27 -14.24 1.58
N ASN A 165 -19.52 -13.96 2.65
CA ASN A 165 -19.70 -12.77 3.49
C ASN A 165 -19.42 -11.47 2.71
N VAL A 166 -18.45 -11.48 1.79
CA VAL A 166 -18.15 -10.36 0.89
C VAL A 166 -19.22 -10.24 -0.17
N THR A 167 -19.60 -11.35 -0.82
CA THR A 167 -20.70 -11.38 -1.81
C THR A 167 -22.00 -10.81 -1.22
N GLN A 168 -22.41 -11.27 -0.03
CA GLN A 168 -23.61 -10.79 0.66
C GLN A 168 -23.56 -9.30 1.02
N TYR A 169 -22.36 -8.75 1.25
CA TYR A 169 -22.21 -7.33 1.52
C TYR A 169 -22.33 -6.51 0.24
N LEU A 170 -21.66 -6.93 -0.84
CA LEU A 170 -21.66 -6.21 -2.11
C LEU A 170 -23.02 -6.22 -2.79
N THR A 171 -23.76 -7.33 -2.77
CA THR A 171 -25.11 -7.39 -3.36
C THR A 171 -26.10 -6.44 -2.71
N LYS A 172 -25.83 -5.95 -1.48
CA LYS A 172 -26.63 -4.91 -0.80
C LYS A 172 -26.20 -3.48 -1.15
N LYS A 173 -25.11 -3.32 -1.90
CA LYS A 173 -24.46 -2.05 -2.24
C LYS A 173 -24.38 -1.80 -3.75
N SER A 174 -24.76 -2.79 -4.56
CA SER A 174 -24.87 -2.71 -6.02
C SER A 174 -26.09 -1.96 -6.51
#